data_AF-A0A533TYW7-F1
#
_entry.id   AF-A0A533TYW7-F1
#
_cell.length_a   1.000
_cell.length_b   1.000
_cell.length_c   1.000
_cell.angle_alpha   90.00
_cell.angle_beta   90.00
_cell.angle_gamma   90.00
#
_symmetry.space_group_name_H-M   'P 1'
#
loop_
_entity.id
_entity.type
_entity.pdbx_description
1 polymer ?
#
loop_
_entity_poly.entity_id
_entity_poly.type
_entity_poly.pdbx_seq_one_letter_code
_entity_poly.pdbx_strand_id
1 'polypeptide(L)'
;MPVSSLPCSFESDVQLAKRAYYGIGGETRFIAYPASPSELADLLIWNREKCYPLALMGSGSNILFSDAPFPGIVISLKKMNRMFWISGNELFCGAGVENSAIAEELLRSGRAGGEWLYRLPGQIGSTVRMNARCFGGEVSEHTSGILSVSVDGRMRWLAADQVFHGYKQTSLMGNPEIVTAVLLRFPDIRPRHEIEKLMRKNEQERLEKHHFDYPSCGSTFKNNYSAGRSSGKIFDELGFRGEREGGAEVSHYHANFIFNKENATADDVLRLAARMRSAAYEKAGVRLDLEVQCIGSFDRALLDNCGVAYTPDPDDASRGWTGLLSGNDDLVPAELYPRMLFQGPITGYHGMDHEYPSGVFAEIEQLASLEDAERNPGLPLLRWTTRLNNNDAFLVNPPESVGKGAFLDGLWQFSVSELFIACGDRKNGYLEFEMTPQGQWVALRFEGPRKKASGCEFLSAEPWIEHIRLLQGDAEFGMELSYELLQPFVSEGAIALQCCASTGKGEYGLLPWWKDPSKPADFHQPGYFFRVPLS
;
A
#
# COMPACT_ATOMS: atom_id res chain seq x y z
N MET A 1 14.08 25.61 -7.82
CA MET A 1 14.81 25.58 -6.53
C MET A 1 15.37 24.17 -6.33
N PRO A 2 16.58 23.98 -5.79
CA PRO A 2 16.99 22.64 -5.35
C PRO A 2 16.01 22.19 -4.25
N VAL A 3 15.40 21.02 -4.43
CA VAL A 3 14.62 20.39 -3.37
C VAL A 3 15.63 19.96 -2.32
N SER A 4 15.66 20.65 -1.18
CA SER A 4 16.61 20.36 -0.10
C SER A 4 16.30 19.05 0.62
N SER A 5 15.07 18.53 0.50
CA SER A 5 14.67 17.25 1.11
C SER A 5 13.30 16.77 0.63
N LEU A 6 13.16 15.46 0.35
CA LEU A 6 11.87 14.76 0.31
C LEU A 6 11.39 14.42 1.74
N PRO A 7 10.08 14.24 1.99
CA PRO A 7 9.55 13.90 3.32
C PRO A 7 9.92 12.51 3.86
N CYS A 8 10.66 11.71 3.08
CA CYS A 8 11.14 10.39 3.46
C CYS A 8 12.54 10.16 2.88
N SER A 9 13.18 9.07 3.27
CA SER A 9 14.53 8.76 2.77
C SER A 9 14.55 8.59 1.25
N PHE A 10 15.56 9.15 0.59
CA PHE A 10 15.65 9.14 -0.87
C PHE A 10 17.09 9.09 -1.38
N GLU A 11 17.23 8.79 -2.66
CA GLU A 11 18.47 8.92 -3.44
C GLU A 11 18.21 9.87 -4.62
N SER A 12 19.23 10.64 -5.03
CA SER A 12 19.16 11.55 -6.18
C SER A 12 19.96 11.01 -7.36
N ASP A 13 19.58 11.41 -8.58
CA ASP A 13 20.30 11.14 -9.83
C ASP A 13 20.65 9.65 -9.99
N VAL A 14 19.62 8.80 -9.91
CA VAL A 14 19.75 7.34 -9.84
C VAL A 14 19.54 6.69 -11.20
N GLN A 15 20.50 5.90 -11.64
CA GLN A 15 20.41 5.07 -12.83
C GLN A 15 19.42 3.90 -12.61
N LEU A 16 18.27 3.93 -13.29
CA LEU A 16 17.18 2.96 -13.12
C LEU A 16 17.56 1.56 -13.61
N ALA A 17 18.39 1.44 -14.63
CA ALA A 17 18.97 0.17 -15.08
C ALA A 17 19.72 -0.59 -13.96
N LYS A 18 20.24 0.11 -12.93
CA LYS A 18 20.91 -0.54 -11.79
C LYS A 18 19.97 -0.94 -10.66
N ARG A 19 18.67 -0.61 -10.77
CA ARG A 19 17.67 -0.80 -9.71
C ARG A 19 16.56 -1.73 -10.12
N ALA A 20 16.13 -1.68 -11.39
CA ALA A 20 15.06 -2.51 -11.91
C ALA A 20 15.58 -3.88 -12.36
N TYR A 21 14.73 -4.89 -12.27
CA TYR A 21 15.08 -6.27 -12.59
C TYR A 21 15.48 -6.48 -14.07
N TYR A 22 14.95 -5.66 -14.99
CA TYR A 22 15.25 -5.78 -16.42
C TYR A 22 16.66 -5.29 -16.79
N GLY A 23 17.31 -4.50 -15.92
CA GLY A 23 18.62 -3.93 -16.26
C GLY A 23 18.58 -2.86 -17.35
N ILE A 24 17.41 -2.22 -17.56
CA ILE A 24 17.16 -1.22 -18.60
C ILE A 24 16.50 0.00 -17.95
N GLY A 25 16.88 1.21 -18.40
CA GLY A 25 16.29 2.46 -17.95
C GLY A 25 17.32 3.56 -17.70
N GLY A 26 16.92 4.79 -18.02
CA GLY A 26 17.72 6.00 -17.85
C GLY A 26 17.85 6.46 -16.39
N GLU A 27 18.20 7.72 -16.21
CA GLU A 27 18.36 8.32 -14.88
C GLU A 27 17.03 8.88 -14.36
N THR A 28 16.68 8.59 -13.12
CA THR A 28 15.62 9.34 -12.40
C THR A 28 16.22 10.40 -11.51
N ARG A 29 15.56 11.56 -11.43
CA ARG A 29 15.93 12.62 -10.51
C ARG A 29 15.91 12.13 -9.07
N PHE A 30 14.87 11.40 -8.66
CA PHE A 30 14.78 10.85 -7.31
C PHE A 30 14.24 9.40 -7.29
N ILE A 31 14.72 8.62 -6.31
CA ILE A 31 14.01 7.44 -5.80
C ILE A 31 13.67 7.67 -4.34
N ALA A 32 12.39 7.64 -3.99
CA ALA A 32 11.90 7.79 -2.62
C ALA A 32 11.61 6.42 -2.00
N TYR A 33 11.90 6.27 -0.70
CA TYR A 33 11.72 5.04 0.05
C TYR A 33 10.90 5.27 1.32
N PRO A 34 9.59 5.51 1.19
CA PRO A 34 8.71 5.59 2.36
C PRO A 34 8.72 4.24 3.07
N ALA A 35 8.83 4.28 4.39
CA ALA A 35 8.91 3.08 5.23
C ALA A 35 7.63 2.80 6.02
N SER A 36 6.66 3.69 5.98
CA SER A 36 5.33 3.56 6.57
C SER A 36 4.28 4.23 5.68
N PRO A 37 2.97 3.89 5.83
CA PRO A 37 1.89 4.60 5.15
C PRO A 37 1.92 6.12 5.41
N SER A 38 2.31 6.53 6.63
CA SER A 38 2.44 7.94 7.02
C SER A 38 3.49 8.68 6.18
N GLU A 39 4.69 8.12 6.03
CA GLU A 39 5.73 8.70 5.16
C GLU A 39 5.31 8.74 3.68
N LEU A 40 4.53 7.77 3.22
CA LEU A 40 4.00 7.76 1.86
C LEU A 40 2.96 8.88 1.67
N ALA A 41 2.03 9.05 2.61
CA ALA A 41 1.05 10.13 2.56
C ALA A 41 1.73 11.51 2.59
N ASP A 42 2.73 11.70 3.46
CA ASP A 42 3.52 12.94 3.51
C ASP A 42 4.18 13.24 2.16
N LEU A 43 4.78 12.23 1.52
CA LEU A 43 5.39 12.37 0.19
C LEU A 43 4.35 12.75 -0.87
N LEU A 44 3.20 12.09 -0.89
CA LEU A 44 2.13 12.35 -1.87
C LEU A 44 1.57 13.76 -1.69
N ILE A 45 1.27 14.16 -0.46
CA ILE A 45 0.72 15.49 -0.17
C ILE A 45 1.75 16.58 -0.51
N TRP A 46 3.00 16.40 -0.09
CA TRP A 46 4.08 17.32 -0.46
C TRP A 46 4.21 17.48 -1.98
N ASN A 47 4.05 16.37 -2.72
CA ASN A 47 4.18 16.42 -4.18
C ASN A 47 3.01 17.10 -4.88
N ARG A 48 1.85 17.26 -4.24
CA ARG A 48 0.73 18.05 -4.82
C ARG A 48 1.11 19.50 -5.09
N GLU A 49 1.93 20.09 -4.22
CA GLU A 49 2.42 21.45 -4.43
C GLU A 49 3.59 21.51 -5.42
N LYS A 50 4.41 20.47 -5.47
CA LYS A 50 5.65 20.46 -6.26
C LYS A 50 5.46 19.94 -7.67
N CYS A 51 4.39 19.19 -7.91
CA CYS A 51 3.98 18.64 -9.19
C CYS A 51 5.09 17.85 -9.90
N TYR A 52 5.94 17.12 -9.16
CA TYR A 52 6.87 16.20 -9.83
C TYR A 52 6.09 15.03 -10.43
N PRO A 53 6.43 14.56 -11.64
CA PRO A 53 5.94 13.29 -12.15
C PRO A 53 6.25 12.18 -11.16
N LEU A 54 5.24 11.38 -10.81
CA LEU A 54 5.40 10.26 -9.90
C LEU A 54 5.31 8.94 -10.66
N ALA A 55 6.13 7.97 -10.30
CA ALA A 55 6.00 6.59 -10.73
C ALA A 55 6.12 5.66 -9.52
N LEU A 56 5.50 4.49 -9.58
CA LEU A 56 5.57 3.48 -8.52
C LEU A 56 6.39 2.27 -8.98
N MET A 57 7.25 1.76 -8.10
CA MET A 57 8.09 0.59 -8.36
C MET A 57 8.10 -0.36 -7.16
N GLY A 58 7.82 -1.64 -7.41
CA GLY A 58 8.16 -2.73 -6.49
C GLY A 58 9.66 -3.06 -6.56
N SER A 59 9.99 -4.33 -6.85
CA SER A 59 11.36 -4.74 -7.21
C SER A 59 11.70 -4.53 -8.69
N GLY A 60 10.78 -3.97 -9.48
CA GLY A 60 10.97 -3.75 -10.92
C GLY A 60 10.91 -5.02 -11.78
N SER A 61 10.38 -6.13 -11.26
CA SER A 61 10.29 -7.42 -11.99
C SER A 61 9.28 -7.45 -13.14
N ASN A 62 8.42 -6.44 -13.28
CA ASN A 62 7.47 -6.29 -14.39
C ASN A 62 7.49 -4.87 -14.98
N ILE A 63 8.62 -4.16 -14.89
CA ILE A 63 8.75 -2.76 -15.34
C ILE A 63 9.86 -2.63 -16.38
N LEU A 64 9.54 -1.96 -17.49
CA LEU A 64 10.49 -1.47 -18.47
C LEU A 64 10.57 0.06 -18.34
N PHE A 65 11.66 0.57 -17.78
CA PHE A 65 11.92 2.00 -17.74
C PHE A 65 12.45 2.49 -19.09
N SER A 66 12.01 3.68 -19.52
CA SER A 66 12.58 4.36 -20.67
C SER A 66 14.06 4.67 -20.46
N ASP A 67 14.84 4.65 -21.53
CA ASP A 67 16.24 5.12 -21.52
C ASP A 67 16.35 6.64 -21.35
N ALA A 68 15.27 7.38 -21.59
CA ALA A 68 15.22 8.83 -21.39
C ALA A 68 15.25 9.17 -19.88
N PRO A 69 15.82 10.33 -19.50
CA PRO A 69 15.77 10.80 -18.12
C PRO A 69 14.34 10.96 -17.60
N PHE A 70 14.10 10.51 -16.37
CA PHE A 70 12.85 10.72 -15.64
C PHE A 70 13.02 11.90 -14.68
N PRO A 71 12.42 13.07 -14.94
CA PRO A 71 12.66 14.29 -14.16
C PRO A 71 11.97 14.29 -12.78
N GLY A 72 11.22 13.23 -12.45
CA GLY A 72 10.36 13.12 -11.29
C GLY A 72 10.86 12.19 -10.18
N ILE A 73 9.92 11.59 -9.46
CA ILE A 73 10.18 10.71 -8.31
C ILE A 73 9.67 9.30 -8.61
N VAL A 74 10.55 8.30 -8.50
CA VAL A 74 10.14 6.89 -8.45
C VAL A 74 9.97 6.48 -6.99
N ILE A 75 8.77 6.09 -6.60
CA ILE A 75 8.43 5.63 -5.25
C ILE A 75 8.69 4.13 -5.18
N SER A 76 9.55 3.70 -4.25
CA SER A 76 9.83 2.30 -3.97
C SER A 76 9.36 1.91 -2.58
N LEU A 77 8.48 0.91 -2.50
CA LEU A 77 7.90 0.43 -1.24
C LEU A 77 8.78 -0.60 -0.52
N LYS A 78 10.02 -0.83 -0.96
CA LYS A 78 10.93 -1.85 -0.41
C LYS A 78 11.19 -1.73 1.10
N LYS A 79 11.01 -0.54 1.68
CA LYS A 79 11.17 -0.30 3.12
C LYS A 79 9.91 -0.59 3.94
N MET A 80 8.76 -0.83 3.30
CA MET A 80 7.54 -1.35 3.93
C MET A 80 7.55 -2.88 3.91
N ASN A 81 8.53 -3.49 4.57
CA ASN A 81 8.82 -4.92 4.50
C ASN A 81 8.59 -5.67 5.83
N ARG A 82 7.71 -5.14 6.69
CA ARG A 82 7.30 -5.82 7.93
C ARG A 82 6.45 -7.04 7.60
N MET A 83 6.67 -8.14 8.31
CA MET A 83 5.93 -9.39 8.16
C MET A 83 5.78 -10.06 9.52
N PHE A 84 4.55 -10.35 9.93
CA PHE A 84 4.25 -10.99 11.21
C PHE A 84 2.85 -11.64 11.20
N TRP A 85 2.66 -12.69 11.98
CA TRP A 85 1.38 -13.36 12.17
C TRP A 85 0.49 -12.57 13.11
N ILE A 86 -0.70 -12.17 12.67
CA ILE A 86 -1.69 -11.53 13.56
C ILE A 86 -2.59 -12.56 14.24
N SER A 87 -2.72 -13.74 13.65
CA SER A 87 -3.52 -14.85 14.18
C SER A 87 -2.93 -16.19 13.75
N GLY A 88 -3.50 -17.27 14.27
CA GLY A 88 -3.09 -18.63 13.95
C GLY A 88 -3.28 -19.04 12.50
N ASN A 89 -3.69 -18.17 11.57
CA ASN A 89 -3.65 -18.41 10.12
C ASN A 89 -3.56 -17.15 9.24
N GLU A 90 -3.41 -15.96 9.82
CA GLU A 90 -3.31 -14.71 9.06
C GLU A 90 -1.95 -14.04 9.23
N LEU A 91 -1.30 -13.78 8.11
CA LEU A 91 0.01 -13.17 7.97
C LEU A 91 -0.16 -11.75 7.44
N PHE A 92 0.24 -10.77 8.24
CA PHE A 92 0.39 -9.40 7.77
C PHE A 92 1.68 -9.27 6.97
N CYS A 93 1.62 -8.65 5.79
CA CYS A 93 2.78 -8.33 4.98
C CYS A 93 2.71 -6.88 4.51
N GLY A 94 3.73 -6.09 4.81
CA GLY A 94 3.93 -4.81 4.14
C GLY A 94 4.14 -5.00 2.64
N ALA A 95 3.74 -4.02 1.83
CA ALA A 95 3.75 -4.13 0.36
C ALA A 95 5.12 -4.43 -0.24
N GLY A 96 6.20 -4.09 0.47
CA GLY A 96 7.59 -4.33 0.09
C GLY A 96 8.15 -5.70 0.49
N VAL A 97 7.36 -6.57 1.13
CA VAL A 97 7.80 -7.95 1.45
C VAL A 97 7.96 -8.74 0.15
N GLU A 98 9.13 -9.36 -0.03
CA GLU A 98 9.43 -10.20 -1.20
C GLU A 98 8.60 -11.50 -1.17
N ASN A 99 8.12 -11.95 -2.34
CA ASN A 99 7.30 -13.16 -2.46
C ASN A 99 8.01 -14.41 -1.90
N SER A 100 9.32 -14.55 -2.14
CA SER A 100 10.10 -15.67 -1.60
C SER A 100 10.17 -15.67 -0.07
N ALA A 101 10.24 -14.49 0.55
CA ALA A 101 10.28 -14.37 2.01
C ALA A 101 8.95 -14.85 2.64
N ILE A 102 7.82 -14.60 1.98
CA ILE A 102 6.52 -15.14 2.38
C ILE A 102 6.53 -16.67 2.31
N ALA A 103 6.98 -17.24 1.18
CA ALA A 103 7.05 -18.71 1.04
C ALA A 103 7.96 -19.36 2.12
N GLU A 104 9.09 -18.74 2.44
CA GLU A 104 10.01 -19.20 3.48
C GLU A 104 9.42 -19.09 4.89
N GLU A 105 8.63 -18.06 5.17
CA GLU A 105 7.88 -17.91 6.42
C GLU A 105 6.82 -19.00 6.57
N LEU A 106 6.09 -19.30 5.49
CA LEU A 106 5.11 -20.39 5.47
C LEU A 106 5.77 -21.75 5.71
N LEU A 107 6.92 -22.01 5.08
CA LEU A 107 7.72 -23.20 5.36
C LEU A 107 8.15 -23.28 6.84
N ARG A 108 8.62 -22.16 7.42
CA ARG A 108 9.04 -22.10 8.82
C ARG A 108 7.87 -22.36 9.77
N SER A 109 6.69 -21.81 9.48
CA SER A 109 5.49 -21.99 10.29
C SER A 109 4.73 -23.30 10.00
N GLY A 110 5.15 -24.08 9.00
CA GLY A 110 4.49 -25.34 8.63
C GLY A 110 3.15 -25.15 7.92
N ARG A 111 2.95 -23.99 7.27
CA ARG A 111 1.73 -23.63 6.55
C ARG A 111 1.89 -23.85 5.05
N ALA A 112 0.88 -24.44 4.43
CA ALA A 112 0.86 -24.74 3.01
C ALA A 112 0.07 -23.69 2.20
N GLY A 113 0.15 -23.76 0.88
CA GLY A 113 -0.61 -22.95 -0.08
C GLY A 113 0.23 -21.87 -0.78
N GLY A 114 1.27 -21.34 -0.12
CA GLY A 114 2.12 -20.29 -0.68
C GLY A 114 3.39 -20.78 -1.39
N GLU A 115 3.56 -22.07 -1.65
CA GLU A 115 4.79 -22.65 -2.22
C GLU A 115 5.11 -22.11 -3.62
N TRP A 116 4.09 -21.64 -4.35
CA TRP A 116 4.22 -21.03 -5.67
C TRP A 116 4.85 -19.64 -5.66
N LEU A 117 4.84 -18.94 -4.52
CA LEU A 117 5.50 -17.66 -4.33
C LEU A 117 7.03 -17.79 -4.26
N TYR A 118 7.54 -18.98 -3.94
CA TYR A 118 8.98 -19.23 -3.88
C TYR A 118 9.61 -19.02 -5.26
N ARG A 119 10.63 -18.16 -5.31
CA ARG A 119 11.33 -17.75 -6.54
C ARG A 119 10.44 -17.01 -7.56
N LEU A 120 9.29 -16.47 -7.14
CA LEU A 120 8.53 -15.50 -7.94
C LEU A 120 9.13 -14.10 -7.73
N PRO A 121 9.79 -13.48 -8.73
CA PRO A 121 10.40 -12.17 -8.55
C PRO A 121 9.33 -11.10 -8.33
N GLY A 122 9.44 -10.31 -7.26
CA GLY A 122 8.41 -9.32 -6.95
C GLY A 122 8.16 -9.17 -5.46
N GLN A 123 7.44 -8.10 -5.15
CA GLN A 123 6.98 -7.79 -3.80
C GLN A 123 5.46 -7.93 -3.73
N ILE A 124 4.94 -8.29 -2.56
CA ILE A 124 3.54 -8.67 -2.37
C ILE A 124 2.53 -7.59 -2.80
N GLY A 125 2.88 -6.30 -2.65
CA GLY A 125 2.03 -5.21 -3.13
C GLY A 125 1.83 -5.24 -4.66
N SER A 126 2.90 -5.51 -5.41
CA SER A 126 2.83 -5.68 -6.86
C SER A 126 2.16 -6.99 -7.27
N THR A 127 2.37 -8.06 -6.51
CA THR A 127 1.72 -9.36 -6.67
C THR A 127 0.20 -9.21 -6.57
N VAL A 128 -0.30 -8.51 -5.55
CA VAL A 128 -1.72 -8.17 -5.37
C VAL A 128 -2.22 -7.28 -6.51
N ARG A 129 -1.52 -6.19 -6.84
CA ARG A 129 -1.94 -5.27 -7.92
C ARG A 129 -2.19 -6.03 -9.22
N MET A 130 -1.32 -6.97 -9.58
CA MET A 130 -1.40 -7.73 -10.83
C MET A 130 -2.28 -8.98 -10.76
N ASN A 131 -2.85 -9.30 -9.59
CA ASN A 131 -3.43 -10.62 -9.31
C ASN A 131 -2.53 -11.77 -9.81
N ALA A 132 -1.26 -11.72 -9.38
CA ALA A 132 -0.21 -12.58 -9.89
C ALA A 132 -0.50 -14.05 -9.56
N ARG A 133 -0.01 -14.91 -10.45
CA ARG A 133 -0.24 -16.36 -10.42
C ARG A 133 0.90 -17.11 -11.07
N CYS A 134 1.22 -18.28 -10.54
CA CYS A 134 2.08 -19.27 -11.22
C CYS A 134 1.93 -20.64 -10.56
N PHE A 135 2.30 -21.70 -11.29
CA PHE A 135 2.26 -23.09 -10.81
C PHE A 135 0.90 -23.53 -10.22
N GLY A 136 -0.19 -22.93 -10.71
CA GLY A 136 -1.55 -23.22 -10.25
C GLY A 136 -2.02 -22.45 -9.02
N GLY A 137 -1.16 -21.65 -8.37
CA GLY A 137 -1.56 -20.75 -7.29
C GLY A 137 -1.79 -19.32 -7.76
N GLU A 138 -2.64 -18.60 -7.03
CA GLU A 138 -3.04 -17.22 -7.30
C GLU A 138 -3.16 -16.40 -6.00
N VAL A 139 -2.70 -15.15 -6.00
CA VAL A 139 -2.64 -14.34 -4.78
C VAL A 139 -4.03 -14.05 -4.19
N SER A 140 -5.06 -13.97 -5.03
CA SER A 140 -6.43 -13.72 -4.59
C SER A 140 -6.99 -14.86 -3.73
N GLU A 141 -6.50 -16.10 -3.90
CA GLU A 141 -6.93 -17.25 -3.11
C GLU A 141 -6.47 -17.17 -1.65
N HIS A 142 -5.42 -16.38 -1.41
CA HIS A 142 -4.80 -16.22 -0.10
C HIS A 142 -4.99 -14.82 0.48
N THR A 143 -5.51 -13.84 -0.27
CA THR A 143 -5.68 -12.47 0.25
C THR A 143 -7.00 -12.35 1.01
N SER A 144 -6.96 -11.93 2.27
CA SER A 144 -8.16 -11.62 3.05
C SER A 144 -8.45 -10.13 3.15
N GLY A 145 -7.44 -9.28 2.98
CA GLY A 145 -7.65 -7.85 2.81
C GLY A 145 -6.39 -7.06 2.49
N ILE A 146 -6.59 -5.81 2.09
CA ILE A 146 -5.58 -4.96 1.48
C ILE A 146 -5.65 -3.59 2.12
N LEU A 147 -4.51 -3.10 2.60
CA LEU A 147 -4.33 -1.72 3.01
C LEU A 147 -3.73 -0.94 1.85
N SER A 148 -4.28 0.24 1.62
CA SER A 148 -3.87 1.09 0.52
C SER A 148 -3.91 2.57 0.89
N VAL A 149 -3.13 3.36 0.16
CA VAL A 149 -3.12 4.81 0.23
C VAL A 149 -3.44 5.35 -1.17
N SER A 150 -4.46 6.20 -1.26
CA SER A 150 -4.80 6.91 -2.49
C SER A 150 -3.83 8.07 -2.71
N VAL A 151 -3.77 8.57 -3.95
CA VAL A 151 -2.91 9.72 -4.32
C VAL A 151 -3.25 11.01 -3.58
N ASP A 152 -4.43 11.09 -2.95
CA ASP A 152 -4.81 12.19 -2.09
C ASP A 152 -4.48 12.01 -0.60
N GLY A 153 -3.74 10.96 -0.26
CA GLY A 153 -3.26 10.72 1.10
C GLY A 153 -4.30 10.09 2.02
N ARG A 154 -5.43 9.57 1.50
CA ARG A 154 -6.38 8.81 2.29
C ARG A 154 -5.96 7.35 2.39
N MET A 155 -6.20 6.73 3.55
CA MET A 155 -5.91 5.32 3.77
C MET A 155 -7.19 4.49 3.78
N ARG A 156 -7.20 3.36 3.07
CA ARG A 156 -8.37 2.49 2.96
C ARG A 156 -8.03 1.04 3.21
N TRP A 157 -8.96 0.36 3.87
CA TRP A 157 -9.07 -1.09 3.90
C TRP A 157 -9.96 -1.55 2.75
N LEU A 158 -9.46 -2.48 1.96
CA LEU A 158 -10.20 -3.11 0.87
C LEU A 158 -10.31 -4.61 1.16
N ALA A 159 -11.53 -5.12 1.13
CA ALA A 159 -11.76 -6.56 1.15
C ALA A 159 -11.31 -7.19 -0.18
N ALA A 160 -10.95 -8.47 -0.15
CA ALA A 160 -10.42 -9.16 -1.33
C ALA A 160 -11.41 -9.16 -2.51
N ASP A 161 -12.71 -9.34 -2.24
CA ASP A 161 -13.79 -9.33 -3.25
C ASP A 161 -14.02 -7.97 -3.90
N GLN A 162 -13.66 -6.87 -3.22
CA GLN A 162 -13.65 -5.52 -3.78
C GLN A 162 -12.48 -5.28 -4.76
N VAL A 163 -11.42 -6.11 -4.68
CA VAL A 163 -10.20 -5.93 -5.46
C VAL A 163 -10.10 -6.89 -6.63
N PHE A 164 -10.35 -8.18 -6.43
CA PHE A 164 -10.12 -9.20 -7.44
C PHE A 164 -11.37 -9.46 -8.28
N HIS A 165 -11.30 -9.27 -9.59
CA HIS A 165 -12.44 -9.43 -10.51
C HIS A 165 -12.24 -10.55 -11.54
N GLY A 166 -11.04 -11.15 -11.61
CA GLY A 166 -10.75 -12.24 -12.53
C GLY A 166 -9.27 -12.35 -12.91
N TYR A 167 -9.01 -13.01 -14.06
CA TYR A 167 -7.66 -13.26 -14.56
C TYR A 167 -6.90 -11.95 -14.82
N LYS A 168 -5.85 -11.68 -14.02
CA LYS A 168 -5.03 -10.45 -14.12
C LYS A 168 -5.90 -9.19 -14.22
N GLN A 169 -6.99 -9.18 -13.46
CA GLN A 169 -7.96 -8.10 -13.43
C GLN A 169 -8.23 -7.75 -11.97
N THR A 170 -7.80 -6.54 -11.59
CA THR A 170 -8.07 -5.96 -10.28
C THR A 170 -8.62 -4.55 -10.45
N SER A 171 -9.39 -4.07 -9.47
CA SER A 171 -9.78 -2.65 -9.40
C SER A 171 -8.56 -1.72 -9.30
N LEU A 172 -7.43 -2.24 -8.82
CA LEU A 172 -6.18 -1.50 -8.63
C LEU A 172 -5.43 -1.22 -9.94
N MET A 173 -5.53 -2.08 -10.96
CA MET A 173 -4.75 -1.89 -12.21
C MET A 173 -5.13 -0.63 -12.98
N GLY A 174 -6.40 -0.20 -12.90
CA GLY A 174 -6.90 1.04 -13.50
C GLY A 174 -6.97 2.21 -12.53
N ASN A 175 -6.52 2.04 -11.29
CA ASN A 175 -6.63 3.03 -10.22
C ASN A 175 -5.22 3.43 -9.72
N PRO A 176 -4.96 4.74 -9.47
CA PRO A 176 -3.68 5.19 -8.93
C PRO A 176 -3.47 4.84 -7.44
N GLU A 177 -4.39 4.12 -6.82
CA GLU A 177 -4.27 3.60 -5.45
C GLU A 177 -3.05 2.69 -5.25
N ILE A 178 -2.34 2.94 -4.14
CA ILE A 178 -1.06 2.31 -3.82
C ILE A 178 -1.27 1.31 -2.69
N VAL A 179 -1.03 0.03 -2.94
CA VAL A 179 -1.04 -1.01 -1.89
C VAL A 179 0.12 -0.79 -0.94
N THR A 180 -0.14 -0.70 0.36
CA THR A 180 0.87 -0.48 1.41
C THR A 180 1.04 -1.69 2.32
N ALA A 181 0.01 -2.52 2.48
CA ALA A 181 0.10 -3.83 3.13
C ALA A 181 -1.02 -4.77 2.66
N VAL A 182 -0.85 -6.05 2.96
CA VAL A 182 -1.75 -7.14 2.59
C VAL A 182 -1.88 -8.08 3.79
N LEU A 183 -3.09 -8.51 4.06
CA LEU A 183 -3.36 -9.61 4.97
C LEU A 183 -3.58 -10.88 4.16
N LEU A 184 -2.75 -11.90 4.42
CA LEU A 184 -2.80 -13.19 3.75
C LEU A 184 -3.28 -14.28 4.71
N ARG A 185 -4.11 -15.20 4.24
CA ARG A 185 -4.70 -16.29 5.02
C ARG A 185 -4.24 -17.66 4.54
N PHE A 186 -3.59 -18.41 5.43
CA PHE A 186 -3.05 -19.75 5.20
C PHE A 186 -3.49 -20.72 6.32
N PRO A 187 -4.71 -21.31 6.20
CA PRO A 187 -5.27 -22.17 7.24
C PRO A 187 -4.66 -23.59 7.25
N ASP A 188 -4.11 -24.04 6.13
CA ASP A 188 -3.66 -25.43 5.97
C ASP A 188 -2.27 -25.63 6.57
N ILE A 189 -2.13 -26.67 7.39
CA ILE A 189 -0.86 -27.10 7.97
C ILE A 189 -0.39 -28.37 7.26
N ARG A 190 0.90 -28.42 6.91
CA ARG A 190 1.56 -29.62 6.36
C ARG A 190 2.94 -29.85 6.96
N PRO A 191 3.44 -31.10 6.96
CA PRO A 191 4.82 -31.37 7.32
C PRO A 191 5.78 -30.52 6.47
N ARG A 192 6.76 -29.86 7.11
CA ARG A 192 7.69 -28.94 6.43
C ARG A 192 8.38 -29.55 5.20
N HIS A 193 8.71 -30.85 5.24
CA HIS A 193 9.36 -31.54 4.13
C HIS A 193 8.48 -31.64 2.86
N GLU A 194 7.15 -31.64 2.99
CA GLU A 194 6.23 -31.62 1.84
C GLU A 194 6.17 -30.24 1.20
N ILE A 195 6.12 -29.19 2.02
CA ILE A 195 6.16 -27.78 1.59
C ILE A 195 7.48 -27.50 0.86
N GLU A 196 8.60 -27.90 1.46
CA GLU A 196 9.93 -27.76 0.87
C GLU A 196 10.06 -28.48 -0.48
N LYS A 197 9.49 -29.69 -0.60
CA LYS A 197 9.48 -30.45 -1.85
C LYS A 197 8.76 -29.70 -2.97
N LEU A 198 7.63 -29.05 -2.67
CA LEU A 198 6.88 -28.26 -3.65
C LEU A 198 7.63 -26.97 -4.03
N MET A 199 8.23 -26.28 -3.06
CA MET A 199 9.08 -25.10 -3.33
C MET A 199 10.26 -25.45 -4.25
N ARG A 200 10.99 -26.53 -3.94
CA ARG A 200 12.12 -27.01 -4.76
C ARG A 200 11.69 -27.43 -6.16
N LYS A 201 10.51 -28.05 -6.30
CA LYS A 201 9.93 -28.38 -7.60
C LYS A 201 9.69 -27.12 -8.44
N ASN A 202 9.08 -26.09 -7.84
CA ASN A 202 8.80 -24.82 -8.52
C ASN A 202 10.10 -24.11 -8.94
N GLU A 203 11.11 -24.10 -8.06
CA GLU A 203 12.44 -23.56 -8.37
C GLU A 203 13.08 -24.30 -9.55
N GLN A 204 13.10 -25.64 -9.51
CA GLN A 204 13.68 -26.46 -10.56
C GLN A 204 13.01 -26.22 -11.92
N GLU A 205 11.68 -26.09 -11.96
CA GLU A 205 10.96 -25.78 -13.21
C GLU A 205 11.34 -24.40 -13.77
N ARG A 206 11.61 -23.39 -12.91
CA ARG A 206 12.10 -22.07 -13.37
C ARG A 206 13.51 -22.14 -13.94
N LEU A 207 14.38 -22.96 -13.34
CA LEU A 207 15.75 -23.18 -13.80
C LEU A 207 15.76 -23.90 -15.15
N GLU A 208 14.95 -24.94 -15.33
CA GLU A 208 14.80 -25.66 -16.61
C GLU A 208 14.24 -24.79 -17.73
N LYS A 209 13.46 -23.75 -17.37
CA LYS A 209 12.95 -22.74 -18.31
C LYS A 209 13.89 -21.55 -18.50
N HIS A 210 15.07 -21.56 -17.86
CA HIS A 210 16.08 -20.52 -17.99
C HIS A 210 15.55 -19.11 -17.67
N HIS A 211 14.61 -19.01 -16.72
CA HIS A 211 13.97 -17.73 -16.36
C HIS A 211 14.95 -16.70 -15.77
N PHE A 212 16.14 -17.13 -15.35
CA PHE A 212 17.10 -16.32 -14.59
C PHE A 212 18.46 -16.18 -15.30
N ASP A 213 18.60 -16.68 -16.53
CA ASP A 213 19.88 -16.65 -17.27
C ASP A 213 20.28 -15.22 -17.65
N TYR A 214 19.30 -14.37 -17.95
CA TYR A 214 19.48 -12.97 -18.30
C TYR A 214 18.40 -12.11 -17.66
N PRO A 215 18.66 -10.81 -17.43
CA PRO A 215 17.64 -9.88 -16.96
C PRO A 215 16.41 -9.86 -17.89
N SER A 216 15.21 -10.01 -17.30
CA SER A 216 13.93 -9.94 -18.02
C SER A 216 12.77 -9.63 -17.09
N CYS A 217 11.66 -9.14 -17.64
CA CYS A 217 10.41 -8.94 -16.90
C CYS A 217 9.44 -10.12 -16.96
N GLY A 218 9.96 -11.33 -17.16
CA GLY A 218 9.11 -12.51 -17.30
C GLY A 218 8.37 -12.56 -18.64
N SER A 219 7.10 -12.97 -18.60
CA SER A 219 6.25 -13.03 -19.79
C SER A 219 5.99 -11.62 -20.34
N THR A 220 6.35 -11.39 -21.59
CA THR A 220 6.20 -10.11 -22.29
C THR A 220 4.74 -9.81 -22.61
N PHE A 221 3.96 -10.82 -23.03
CA PHE A 221 2.55 -10.69 -23.36
C PHE A 221 1.66 -11.52 -22.43
N LYS A 222 0.47 -10.98 -22.13
CA LYS A 222 -0.60 -11.72 -21.45
C LYS A 222 -1.06 -12.88 -22.34
N ASN A 223 -1.58 -13.94 -21.73
CA ASN A 223 -2.26 -14.99 -22.48
C ASN A 223 -3.65 -14.53 -22.90
N ASN A 224 -4.01 -14.77 -24.16
CA ASN A 224 -5.38 -14.66 -24.63
C ASN A 224 -6.02 -16.05 -24.66
N TYR A 225 -6.75 -16.43 -23.61
CA TYR A 225 -7.32 -17.78 -23.49
C TYR A 225 -8.36 -18.11 -24.55
N SER A 226 -9.01 -17.12 -25.18
CA SER A 226 -9.93 -17.38 -26.28
C SER A 226 -9.23 -17.93 -27.53
N ALA A 227 -7.90 -17.78 -27.62
CA ALA A 227 -7.09 -18.34 -28.69
C ALA A 227 -6.80 -19.85 -28.54
N GLY A 228 -7.13 -20.47 -27.40
CA GLY A 228 -6.92 -21.90 -27.15
C GLY A 228 -5.46 -22.35 -27.01
N ARG A 229 -4.50 -21.41 -27.05
CA ARG A 229 -3.06 -21.64 -26.85
C ARG A 229 -2.43 -20.46 -26.12
N SER A 230 -1.33 -20.70 -25.41
CA SER A 230 -0.58 -19.65 -24.70
C SER A 230 0.20 -18.74 -25.66
N SER A 231 0.50 -17.52 -25.24
CA SER A 231 1.30 -16.57 -26.03
C SER A 231 2.69 -17.12 -26.35
N GLY A 232 3.31 -17.83 -25.40
CA GLY A 232 4.57 -18.53 -25.65
C GLY A 232 4.50 -19.57 -26.76
N LYS A 233 3.42 -20.36 -26.83
CA LYS A 233 3.22 -21.33 -27.91
C LYS A 233 2.98 -20.65 -29.26
N ILE A 234 2.22 -19.54 -29.27
CA ILE A 234 2.00 -18.74 -30.48
C ILE A 234 3.34 -18.25 -31.04
N PHE A 235 4.18 -17.62 -30.22
CA PHE A 235 5.46 -17.09 -30.69
C PHE A 235 6.47 -18.17 -31.08
N ASP A 236 6.40 -19.34 -30.44
CA ASP A 236 7.20 -20.49 -30.82
C ASP A 236 6.86 -20.99 -32.24
N GLU A 237 5.57 -21.18 -32.52
CA GLU A 237 5.06 -21.61 -33.83
C GLU A 237 5.31 -20.55 -34.93
N LEU A 238 5.39 -19.28 -34.55
CA LEU A 238 5.75 -18.18 -35.45
C LEU A 238 7.27 -18.03 -35.65
N GLY A 239 8.09 -18.84 -34.97
CA GLY A 239 9.53 -18.89 -35.16
C GLY A 239 10.32 -17.76 -34.46
N PHE A 240 9.79 -17.16 -33.40
CA PHE A 240 10.44 -16.01 -32.75
C PHE A 240 11.62 -16.37 -31.81
N ARG A 241 11.87 -17.64 -31.50
CA ARG A 241 12.98 -18.02 -30.60
C ARG A 241 14.32 -17.53 -31.16
N GLY A 242 15.06 -16.76 -30.36
CA GLY A 242 16.35 -16.22 -30.76
C GLY A 242 16.28 -15.01 -31.68
N GLU A 243 15.08 -14.52 -32.03
CA GLU A 243 14.95 -13.26 -32.77
C GLU A 243 15.51 -12.11 -31.94
N ARG A 244 16.20 -11.19 -32.63
CA ARG A 244 16.94 -10.09 -32.02
C ARG A 244 16.49 -8.73 -32.52
N GLU A 245 16.63 -7.74 -31.65
CA GLU A 245 16.56 -6.31 -31.93
C GLU A 245 17.59 -5.62 -31.03
N GLY A 246 18.60 -4.96 -31.59
CA GLY A 246 19.70 -4.41 -30.79
C GLY A 246 20.25 -5.42 -29.77
N GLY A 247 20.25 -5.04 -28.49
CA GLY A 247 20.67 -5.91 -27.39
C GLY A 247 19.59 -6.84 -26.81
N ALA A 248 18.35 -6.75 -27.30
CA ALA A 248 17.20 -7.55 -26.86
C ALA A 248 17.08 -8.84 -27.69
N GLU A 249 16.79 -9.96 -27.03
CA GLU A 249 16.63 -11.25 -27.69
C GLU A 249 15.45 -12.04 -27.11
N VAL A 250 14.63 -12.65 -27.96
CA VAL A 250 13.62 -13.62 -27.51
C VAL A 250 14.31 -14.90 -27.03
N SER A 251 13.97 -15.35 -25.81
CA SER A 251 14.52 -16.57 -25.23
C SER A 251 14.39 -17.79 -26.15
N HIS A 252 15.49 -18.55 -26.28
CA HIS A 252 15.48 -19.86 -26.94
C HIS A 252 14.68 -20.93 -26.17
N TYR A 253 14.33 -20.68 -24.91
CA TYR A 253 13.64 -21.65 -24.04
C TYR A 253 12.17 -21.31 -23.87
N HIS A 254 11.82 -20.03 -23.86
CA HIS A 254 10.44 -19.56 -23.72
C HIS A 254 10.17 -18.36 -24.63
N ALA A 255 9.49 -18.56 -25.76
CA ALA A 255 9.26 -17.54 -26.80
C ALA A 255 8.35 -16.35 -26.39
N ASN A 256 7.98 -16.23 -25.11
CA ASN A 256 7.26 -15.08 -24.55
C ASN A 256 8.15 -14.30 -23.58
N PHE A 257 9.45 -14.56 -23.53
CA PHE A 257 10.41 -13.86 -22.70
C PHE A 257 11.37 -13.13 -23.63
N ILE A 258 11.52 -11.82 -23.42
CA ILE A 258 12.56 -11.01 -24.05
C ILE A 258 13.65 -10.76 -23.02
N PHE A 259 14.85 -11.26 -23.29
CA PHE A 259 16.03 -11.05 -22.47
C PHE A 259 16.74 -9.74 -22.86
N ASN A 260 17.23 -9.03 -21.85
CA ASN A 260 18.31 -8.08 -22.01
C ASN A 260 19.62 -8.87 -22.08
N LYS A 261 20.07 -9.20 -23.30
CA LYS A 261 21.22 -10.09 -23.51
C LYS A 261 22.53 -9.33 -23.65
N GLU A 262 22.50 -8.20 -24.33
CA GLU A 262 23.69 -7.42 -24.72
C GLU A 262 23.45 -5.91 -24.54
N ASN A 263 23.12 -5.47 -23.32
CA ASN A 263 22.79 -4.06 -22.99
C ASN A 263 21.65 -3.50 -23.86
N ALA A 264 20.54 -4.25 -23.92
CA ALA A 264 19.34 -3.83 -24.61
C ALA A 264 18.86 -2.46 -24.13
N THR A 265 18.41 -1.63 -25.07
CA THR A 265 17.64 -0.42 -24.77
C THR A 265 16.16 -0.76 -24.57
N ALA A 266 15.40 0.13 -23.97
CA ALA A 266 13.95 -0.04 -23.84
C ALA A 266 13.27 -0.03 -25.21
N ASP A 267 13.79 0.80 -26.13
CA ASP A 267 13.36 0.83 -27.52
C ASP A 267 13.59 -0.49 -28.25
N ASP A 268 14.73 -1.16 -28.02
CA ASP A 268 15.00 -2.48 -28.61
C ASP A 268 13.94 -3.50 -28.17
N VAL A 269 13.64 -3.54 -26.87
CA VAL A 269 12.62 -4.43 -26.32
C VAL A 269 11.24 -4.13 -26.91
N LEU A 270 10.85 -2.86 -27.01
CA LEU A 270 9.55 -2.48 -27.55
C LEU A 270 9.45 -2.71 -29.06
N ARG A 271 10.51 -2.49 -29.84
CA ARG A 271 10.50 -2.78 -31.29
C ARG A 271 10.38 -4.29 -31.54
N LEU A 272 11.08 -5.10 -30.76
CA LEU A 272 10.94 -6.56 -30.81
C LEU A 272 9.51 -6.99 -30.41
N ALA A 273 8.97 -6.43 -29.33
CA ALA A 273 7.60 -6.68 -28.89
C ALA A 273 6.56 -6.24 -29.95
N ALA A 274 6.74 -5.09 -30.60
CA ALA A 274 5.86 -4.61 -31.66
C ALA A 274 5.84 -5.58 -32.86
N ARG A 275 7.00 -6.09 -33.28
CA ARG A 275 7.10 -7.12 -34.35
C ARG A 275 6.39 -8.41 -33.95
N MET A 276 6.62 -8.86 -32.71
CA MET A 276 5.93 -10.04 -32.15
C MET A 276 4.41 -9.84 -32.15
N ARG A 277 3.92 -8.73 -31.59
CA ARG A 277 2.48 -8.40 -31.51
C ARG A 277 1.83 -8.35 -32.90
N SER A 278 2.50 -7.73 -33.87
CA SER A 278 2.02 -7.64 -35.26
C SER A 278 1.94 -9.02 -35.90
N ALA A 279 2.97 -9.85 -35.75
CA ALA A 279 2.98 -11.21 -36.29
C ALA A 279 1.91 -12.12 -35.64
N ALA A 280 1.66 -11.99 -34.33
CA ALA A 280 0.59 -12.71 -33.65
C ALA A 280 -0.79 -12.37 -34.23
N TYR A 281 -1.01 -11.09 -34.58
CA TYR A 281 -2.25 -10.67 -35.22
C TYR A 281 -2.34 -11.13 -36.68
N GLU A 282 -1.34 -10.83 -37.49
CA GLU A 282 -1.36 -11.07 -38.94
C GLU A 282 -1.30 -12.55 -39.32
N LYS A 283 -0.46 -13.33 -38.64
CA LYS A 283 -0.21 -14.74 -39.00
C LYS A 283 -1.01 -15.73 -38.15
N ALA A 284 -1.38 -15.34 -36.94
CA ALA A 284 -2.07 -16.20 -35.99
C ALA A 284 -3.49 -15.75 -35.67
N GLY A 285 -3.93 -14.56 -36.10
CA GLY A 285 -5.26 -14.03 -35.84
C GLY A 285 -5.52 -13.69 -34.36
N VAL A 286 -4.47 -13.57 -33.54
CA VAL A 286 -4.59 -13.38 -32.09
C VAL A 286 -4.14 -11.97 -31.72
N ARG A 287 -5.02 -11.23 -31.04
CA ARG A 287 -4.65 -9.97 -30.38
C ARG A 287 -4.08 -10.27 -29.00
N LEU A 288 -2.85 -9.79 -28.76
CA LEU A 288 -2.13 -9.95 -27.51
C LEU A 288 -1.81 -8.57 -26.92
N ASP A 289 -2.01 -8.44 -25.62
CA ASP A 289 -1.70 -7.25 -24.85
C ASP A 289 -0.35 -7.40 -24.15
N LEU A 290 0.42 -6.32 -24.14
CA LEU A 290 1.67 -6.26 -23.39
C LEU A 290 1.38 -6.44 -21.88
N GLU A 291 2.18 -7.25 -21.22
CA GLU A 291 2.11 -7.47 -19.78
C GLU A 291 3.11 -6.61 -19.01
N VAL A 292 4.28 -6.39 -19.61
CA VAL A 292 5.34 -5.51 -19.08
C VAL A 292 4.83 -4.08 -18.98
N GLN A 293 5.05 -3.45 -17.83
CA GLN A 293 4.62 -2.07 -17.57
C GLN A 293 5.72 -1.09 -17.98
N CYS A 294 5.42 -0.23 -18.94
CA CYS A 294 6.36 0.80 -19.39
C CYS A 294 6.25 2.04 -18.50
N ILE A 295 7.39 2.57 -18.05
CA ILE A 295 7.47 3.79 -17.25
C ILE A 295 8.45 4.79 -17.87
N GLY A 296 8.01 6.02 -18.09
CA GLY A 296 8.81 7.11 -18.63
C GLY A 296 8.33 7.60 -19.99
N SER A 297 9.16 8.39 -20.66
CA SER A 297 8.87 9.00 -21.96
C SER A 297 9.40 8.15 -23.10
N PHE A 298 8.58 7.76 -24.08
CA PHE A 298 8.95 6.95 -25.24
C PHE A 298 8.44 7.57 -26.54
N ASP A 299 8.93 7.09 -27.68
CA ASP A 299 8.33 7.39 -28.99
C ASP A 299 6.87 6.91 -29.05
N ARG A 300 5.94 7.77 -29.47
CA ARG A 300 4.50 7.45 -29.50
C ARG A 300 4.17 6.35 -30.50
N ALA A 301 4.79 6.36 -31.68
CA ALA A 301 4.53 5.35 -32.69
C ALA A 301 4.95 3.96 -32.17
N LEU A 302 6.04 3.90 -31.40
CA LEU A 302 6.46 2.68 -30.74
C LEU A 302 5.46 2.20 -29.68
N LEU A 303 4.96 3.11 -28.82
CA LEU A 303 3.92 2.79 -27.84
C LEU A 303 2.62 2.31 -28.50
N ASP A 304 2.17 2.97 -29.57
CA ASP A 304 0.98 2.58 -30.35
C ASP A 304 1.15 1.17 -30.96
N ASN A 305 2.31 0.89 -31.52
CA ASN A 305 2.65 -0.42 -32.08
C ASN A 305 2.69 -1.53 -31.02
N CYS A 306 2.95 -1.19 -29.75
CA CYS A 306 2.88 -2.12 -28.62
C CYS A 306 1.49 -2.15 -27.95
N GLY A 307 0.60 -1.19 -28.25
CA GLY A 307 -0.70 -1.05 -27.57
C GLY A 307 -0.58 -0.52 -26.15
N VAL A 308 0.44 0.30 -25.87
CA VAL A 308 0.67 0.92 -24.56
C VAL A 308 0.01 2.29 -24.53
N ALA A 309 -0.86 2.52 -23.55
CA ALA A 309 -1.49 3.84 -23.36
C ALA A 309 -0.47 4.86 -22.84
N TYR A 310 -0.62 6.12 -23.27
CA TYR A 310 0.26 7.21 -22.86
C TYR A 310 -0.46 8.55 -22.79
N THR A 311 0.14 9.47 -22.05
CA THR A 311 -0.16 10.90 -22.07
C THR A 311 0.83 11.59 -23.02
N PRO A 312 0.38 12.35 -24.05
CA PRO A 312 1.28 13.07 -24.94
C PRO A 312 2.23 13.99 -24.16
N ASP A 313 3.49 14.04 -24.58
CA ASP A 313 4.43 15.01 -24.04
C ASP A 313 4.08 16.41 -24.58
N PRO A 314 3.90 17.44 -23.71
CA PRO A 314 3.55 18.79 -24.15
C PRO A 314 4.68 19.49 -24.91
N ASP A 315 5.93 19.10 -24.68
CA ASP A 315 7.12 19.75 -25.24
C ASP A 315 7.68 18.99 -26.45
N ASP A 316 7.37 17.69 -26.61
CA ASP A 316 7.77 16.88 -27.75
C ASP A 316 6.60 16.07 -28.31
N ALA A 317 6.03 16.56 -29.40
CA ALA A 317 4.91 15.90 -30.07
C ALA A 317 5.25 14.51 -30.63
N SER A 318 6.51 14.06 -30.65
CA SER A 318 6.83 12.66 -31.01
C SER A 318 6.78 11.70 -29.83
N ARG A 319 6.73 12.22 -28.59
CA ARG A 319 6.88 11.43 -27.36
C ARG A 319 5.61 11.34 -26.52
N GLY A 320 5.54 10.29 -25.72
CA GLY A 320 4.44 10.02 -24.80
C GLY A 320 4.95 9.49 -23.47
N TRP A 321 4.34 9.94 -22.37
CA TRP A 321 4.59 9.48 -21.01
C TRP A 321 3.67 8.33 -20.65
N THR A 322 4.24 7.26 -20.09
CA THR A 322 3.50 6.10 -19.56
C THR A 322 3.94 5.77 -18.14
N GLY A 323 3.08 5.08 -17.39
CA GLY A 323 3.39 4.57 -16.05
C GLY A 323 3.49 5.64 -14.97
N LEU A 324 2.92 6.83 -15.23
CA LEU A 324 2.80 7.89 -14.23
C LEU A 324 1.64 7.59 -13.27
N LEU A 325 1.85 7.83 -11.98
CA LEU A 325 0.76 8.00 -11.02
C LEU A 325 0.13 9.37 -11.30
N SER A 326 -0.88 9.44 -12.16
CA SER A 326 -1.59 10.69 -12.42
C SER A 326 -2.38 11.11 -11.18
N GLY A 327 -2.07 12.29 -10.65
CA GLY A 327 -2.96 13.02 -9.75
C GLY A 327 -3.95 13.79 -10.60
N ASN A 328 -4.99 13.13 -11.10
CA ASN A 328 -6.09 13.87 -11.71
C ASN A 328 -6.98 14.40 -10.59
N ASP A 329 -6.96 15.70 -10.39
CA ASP A 329 -8.01 16.43 -9.67
C ASP A 329 -9.40 16.13 -10.29
N ASP A 330 -9.45 15.76 -11.58
CA ASP A 330 -10.66 15.36 -12.31
C ASP A 330 -11.31 14.04 -11.84
N LEU A 331 -10.67 13.30 -10.92
CA LEU A 331 -11.22 12.06 -10.34
C LEU A 331 -11.78 12.25 -8.92
N VAL A 332 -11.77 13.47 -8.38
CA VAL A 332 -12.47 13.78 -7.12
C VAL A 332 -13.92 14.14 -7.46
N PRO A 333 -14.90 13.28 -7.17
CA PRO A 333 -16.31 13.64 -7.39
C PRO A 333 -16.64 14.88 -6.57
N ALA A 334 -17.55 15.74 -7.05
CA ALA A 334 -18.15 16.78 -6.20
C ALA A 334 -18.72 16.11 -4.93
N GLU A 335 -18.21 16.46 -3.75
CA GLU A 335 -18.24 15.56 -2.60
C GLU A 335 -19.61 15.49 -1.89
N LEU A 336 -20.05 14.25 -1.62
CA LEU A 336 -21.10 13.89 -0.66
C LEU A 336 -20.40 13.47 0.64
N TYR A 337 -20.73 14.11 1.75
CA TYR A 337 -20.32 13.69 3.10
C TYR A 337 -21.31 12.64 3.67
N PRO A 338 -20.90 11.73 4.56
CA PRO A 338 -19.56 11.57 5.15
C PRO A 338 -18.53 10.97 4.19
N ARG A 339 -17.25 11.36 4.38
CA ARG A 339 -16.10 10.92 3.59
C ARG A 339 -15.13 10.13 4.46
N MET A 340 -14.80 8.90 4.07
CA MET A 340 -13.76 8.12 4.75
C MET A 340 -12.38 8.74 4.50
N LEU A 341 -11.69 9.11 5.58
CA LEU A 341 -10.33 9.64 5.57
C LEU A 341 -9.31 8.52 5.79
N PHE A 342 -9.68 7.55 6.61
CA PHE A 342 -8.77 6.61 7.20
C PHE A 342 -9.55 5.38 7.67
N GLN A 343 -9.18 4.19 7.21
CA GLN A 343 -9.77 2.93 7.66
C GLN A 343 -8.75 1.79 7.61
N GLY A 344 -8.74 0.94 8.63
CA GLY A 344 -7.88 -0.24 8.65
C GLY A 344 -7.97 -1.09 9.91
N PRO A 345 -7.33 -2.27 9.92
CA PRO A 345 -7.17 -3.07 11.12
C PRO A 345 -6.08 -2.49 12.02
N ILE A 346 -6.29 -2.50 13.33
CA ILE A 346 -5.25 -2.22 14.31
C ILE A 346 -4.29 -3.41 14.35
N THR A 347 -3.00 -3.12 14.21
CA THR A 347 -1.93 -4.13 14.20
C THR A 347 -1.02 -3.98 15.40
N GLY A 348 -0.33 -5.04 15.82
CA GLY A 348 0.57 -5.00 16.99
C GLY A 348 1.59 -3.85 16.90
N TYR A 349 1.80 -3.17 18.03
CA TYR A 349 2.62 -1.97 18.14
C TYR A 349 4.04 -2.22 17.61
N HIS A 350 4.75 -3.22 18.13
CA HIS A 350 6.06 -3.63 17.62
C HIS A 350 6.00 -4.49 16.35
N GLY A 351 4.81 -4.95 15.96
CA GLY A 351 4.53 -5.84 14.82
C GLY A 351 5.32 -7.12 14.92
N MET A 352 5.22 -7.72 16.11
CA MET A 352 5.67 -9.07 16.39
C MET A 352 4.50 -10.04 16.24
N ASP A 353 4.81 -11.31 16.01
CA ASP A 353 3.80 -12.36 15.88
C ASP A 353 2.91 -12.42 17.13
N HIS A 354 1.61 -12.33 16.93
CA HIS A 354 0.57 -12.44 17.95
C HIS A 354 0.69 -11.44 19.10
N GLU A 355 1.33 -10.29 18.87
CA GLU A 355 1.52 -9.25 19.88
C GLU A 355 0.22 -8.57 20.31
N TYR A 356 -0.76 -8.51 19.42
CA TYR A 356 -2.06 -7.86 19.66
C TYR A 356 -3.19 -8.70 19.06
N PRO A 357 -4.36 -8.82 19.73
CA PRO A 357 -5.48 -9.59 19.20
C PRO A 357 -6.00 -9.05 17.85
N SER A 358 -6.26 -9.96 16.90
CA SER A 358 -6.83 -9.60 15.60
C SER A 358 -8.30 -9.16 15.70
N GLY A 359 -8.81 -8.45 14.70
CA GLY A 359 -10.25 -8.18 14.56
C GLY A 359 -10.71 -6.84 15.12
N VAL A 360 -9.79 -5.96 15.50
CA VAL A 360 -10.07 -4.56 15.84
C VAL A 360 -9.80 -3.69 14.62
N PHE A 361 -10.77 -2.87 14.24
CA PHE A 361 -10.66 -1.92 13.13
C PHE A 361 -10.90 -0.50 13.62
N ALA A 362 -10.22 0.47 13.02
CA ALA A 362 -10.45 1.89 13.28
C ALA A 362 -10.80 2.62 11.99
N GLU A 363 -11.74 3.55 12.11
CA GLU A 363 -12.30 4.38 11.04
C GLU A 363 -12.31 5.84 11.47
N ILE A 364 -11.89 6.73 10.57
CA ILE A 364 -12.07 8.18 10.71
C ILE A 364 -12.78 8.71 9.46
N GLU A 365 -13.89 9.40 9.68
CA GLU A 365 -14.69 10.04 8.64
C GLU A 365 -14.70 11.55 8.83
N GLN A 366 -14.67 12.29 7.72
CA GLN A 366 -15.03 13.71 7.67
C GLN A 366 -16.53 13.83 7.39
N LEU A 367 -17.26 14.56 8.22
CA LEU A 367 -18.73 14.63 8.20
C LEU A 367 -19.28 15.86 7.46
N ALA A 368 -18.46 16.89 7.25
CA ALA A 368 -18.80 18.11 6.53
C ALA A 368 -17.53 18.73 5.91
N SER A 369 -17.71 19.62 4.94
CA SER A 369 -16.60 20.40 4.38
C SER A 369 -16.02 21.34 5.43
N LEU A 370 -14.76 21.72 5.28
CA LEU A 370 -14.17 22.77 6.11
C LEU A 370 -14.95 24.08 5.99
N GLU A 371 -15.43 24.43 4.79
CA GLU A 371 -16.22 25.64 4.56
C GLU A 371 -17.56 25.61 5.32
N ASP A 372 -18.29 24.49 5.28
CA ASP A 372 -19.57 24.36 6.00
C ASP A 372 -19.37 24.27 7.52
N ALA A 373 -18.27 23.63 7.95
CA ALA A 373 -17.86 23.52 9.34
C ALA A 373 -17.47 24.88 9.94
N GLU A 374 -16.77 25.73 9.19
CA GLU A 374 -16.45 27.11 9.57
C GLU A 374 -17.71 27.96 9.76
N ARG A 375 -18.74 27.73 8.93
CA ARG A 375 -20.05 28.39 9.06
C ARG A 375 -20.87 27.87 10.23
N ASN A 376 -20.64 26.63 10.66
CA ASN A 376 -21.37 25.96 11.75
C ASN A 376 -20.42 25.24 12.72
N PRO A 377 -19.58 25.95 13.49
CA PRO A 377 -18.47 25.35 14.25
C PRO A 377 -18.87 24.29 15.28
N GLY A 378 -20.07 24.39 15.84
CA GLY A 378 -20.59 23.42 16.82
C GLY A 378 -21.03 22.08 16.21
N LEU A 379 -21.14 21.97 14.88
CA LEU A 379 -21.48 20.69 14.24
C LEU A 379 -20.27 19.75 14.19
N PRO A 380 -20.50 18.43 14.26
CA PRO A 380 -19.46 17.43 14.06
C PRO A 380 -18.71 17.59 12.74
N LEU A 381 -17.37 17.66 12.80
CA LEU A 381 -16.49 17.60 11.63
C LEU A 381 -15.92 16.20 11.43
N LEU A 382 -15.50 15.53 12.51
CA LEU A 382 -14.90 14.20 12.43
C LEU A 382 -15.74 13.18 13.19
N ARG A 383 -15.80 11.97 12.67
CA ARG A 383 -16.23 10.78 13.39
C ARG A 383 -15.08 9.81 13.50
N TRP A 384 -14.80 9.36 14.71
CA TRP A 384 -13.96 8.21 14.98
C TRP A 384 -14.82 7.03 15.41
N THR A 385 -14.54 5.87 14.85
CA THR A 385 -15.21 4.63 15.18
C THR A 385 -14.22 3.48 15.27
N THR A 386 -14.30 2.72 16.34
CA THR A 386 -13.62 1.45 16.51
C THR A 386 -14.64 0.33 16.34
N ARG A 387 -14.40 -0.57 15.39
CA ARG A 387 -15.26 -1.74 15.10
C ARG A 387 -14.59 -3.02 15.56
N LEU A 388 -15.39 -3.93 16.08
CA LEU A 388 -14.96 -5.20 16.66
C LEU A 388 -15.55 -6.38 15.88
N ASN A 389 -14.70 -7.20 15.29
CA ASN A 389 -15.10 -8.50 14.76
C ASN A 389 -15.13 -9.57 15.88
N ASN A 390 -14.38 -9.35 16.96
CA ASN A 390 -14.40 -10.11 18.19
C ASN A 390 -14.01 -9.19 19.36
N ASN A 391 -14.20 -9.65 20.60
CA ASN A 391 -13.96 -8.87 21.80
C ASN A 391 -12.63 -9.19 22.50
N ASP A 392 -11.72 -9.94 21.87
CA ASP A 392 -10.52 -10.47 22.55
C ASP A 392 -9.57 -9.35 23.01
N ALA A 393 -9.55 -8.24 22.26
CA ALA A 393 -8.79 -7.04 22.62
C ALA A 393 -9.42 -6.23 23.77
N PHE A 394 -10.71 -6.43 24.08
CA PHE A 394 -11.49 -5.59 24.98
C PHE A 394 -12.12 -6.36 26.14
N LEU A 395 -11.27 -7.00 26.94
CA LEU A 395 -11.69 -7.89 28.04
C LEU A 395 -11.48 -7.30 29.45
N VAL A 396 -10.65 -6.26 29.59
CA VAL A 396 -10.35 -5.62 30.88
C VAL A 396 -11.25 -4.40 31.02
N ASN A 397 -12.36 -4.54 31.75
CA ASN A 397 -13.36 -3.48 31.89
C ASN A 397 -13.14 -2.64 33.15
N PRO A 398 -13.56 -1.36 33.14
CA PRO A 398 -13.70 -0.57 34.35
C PRO A 398 -14.65 -1.22 35.39
N PRO A 399 -14.53 -0.88 36.69
CA PRO A 399 -15.44 -1.37 37.71
C PRO A 399 -16.91 -1.02 37.39
N GLU A 400 -17.84 -1.93 37.68
CA GLU A 400 -19.28 -1.71 37.43
C GLU A 400 -19.86 -0.50 38.17
N SER A 401 -19.22 -0.06 39.25
CA SER A 401 -19.59 1.16 39.97
C SER A 401 -19.39 2.43 39.15
N VAL A 402 -18.58 2.38 38.09
CA VAL A 402 -18.45 3.45 37.12
C VAL A 402 -19.55 3.29 36.07
N GLY A 403 -20.50 4.22 36.07
CA GLY A 403 -21.62 4.19 35.12
C GLY A 403 -21.17 4.09 33.65
N LYS A 404 -22.00 3.44 32.82
CA LYS A 404 -21.80 3.45 31.36
C LYS A 404 -21.79 4.90 30.85
N GLY A 405 -20.91 5.21 29.90
CA GLY A 405 -20.81 6.57 29.36
C GLY A 405 -20.09 7.59 30.26
N ALA A 406 -19.64 7.19 31.45
CA ALA A 406 -19.05 8.12 32.41
C ALA A 406 -17.63 8.55 32.01
N PHE A 407 -17.29 9.81 32.28
CA PHE A 407 -15.91 10.29 32.22
C PHE A 407 -15.09 9.62 33.32
N LEU A 408 -13.96 9.01 32.97
CA LEU A 408 -13.12 8.27 33.90
C LEU A 408 -11.63 8.52 33.60
N ASP A 409 -10.96 9.22 34.51
CA ASP A 409 -9.50 9.35 34.48
C ASP A 409 -8.83 7.98 34.77
N GLY A 410 -7.62 7.77 34.25
CA GLY A 410 -6.92 6.50 34.42
C GLY A 410 -7.38 5.38 33.49
N LEU A 411 -8.10 5.71 32.41
CA LEU A 411 -8.71 4.73 31.51
C LEU A 411 -7.68 3.81 30.83
N TRP A 412 -6.44 4.27 30.67
CA TRP A 412 -5.26 3.50 30.22
C TRP A 412 -4.99 2.20 31.00
N GLN A 413 -5.58 2.01 32.17
CA GLN A 413 -5.50 0.77 32.97
C GLN A 413 -6.42 -0.35 32.46
N PHE A 414 -7.35 -0.03 31.56
CA PHE A 414 -8.36 -0.92 31.03
C PHE A 414 -8.15 -1.15 29.53
N SER A 415 -9.01 -1.97 28.93
CA SER A 415 -9.02 -2.11 27.48
C SER A 415 -9.69 -0.88 26.85
N VAL A 416 -8.92 -0.15 26.05
CA VAL A 416 -9.35 1.11 25.43
C VAL A 416 -8.93 1.19 23.98
N SER A 417 -9.77 1.85 23.18
CA SER A 417 -9.33 2.39 21.91
C SER A 417 -8.98 3.85 22.13
N GLU A 418 -8.00 4.35 21.40
CA GLU A 418 -7.50 5.70 21.55
C GLU A 418 -7.38 6.40 20.18
N LEU A 419 -7.66 7.69 20.16
CA LEU A 419 -7.44 8.57 19.02
C LEU A 419 -6.57 9.74 19.43
N PHE A 420 -5.50 9.95 18.67
CA PHE A 420 -4.65 11.12 18.79
C PHE A 420 -4.87 12.04 17.59
N ILE A 421 -5.03 13.33 17.86
CA ILE A 421 -5.17 14.38 16.84
C ILE A 421 -4.15 15.48 17.10
N ALA A 422 -3.17 15.61 16.20
CA ALA A 422 -2.20 16.69 16.24
C ALA A 422 -2.46 17.70 15.11
N CYS A 423 -1.78 18.85 15.23
CA CYS A 423 -1.76 19.84 14.18
C CYS A 423 -1.24 19.22 12.86
N GLY A 424 -1.76 19.65 11.70
CA GLY A 424 -1.36 19.10 10.40
C GLY A 424 0.15 19.15 10.10
N ASP A 425 0.91 20.04 10.76
CA ASP A 425 2.37 20.14 10.68
C ASP A 425 3.14 19.37 11.76
N ARG A 426 2.42 18.76 12.71
CA ARG A 426 2.91 17.98 13.87
C ARG A 426 3.82 18.76 14.85
N LYS A 427 3.81 20.10 14.83
CA LYS A 427 4.71 20.93 15.65
C LYS A 427 4.10 21.46 16.95
N ASN A 428 2.78 21.57 17.01
CA ASN A 428 2.05 22.09 18.16
C ASN A 428 1.62 20.97 19.12
N GLY A 429 0.79 21.33 20.10
CA GLY A 429 0.06 20.41 20.94
C GLY A 429 -0.80 19.39 20.18
N TYR A 430 -1.38 18.44 20.91
CA TYR A 430 -2.27 17.41 20.37
C TYR A 430 -3.37 17.06 21.37
N LEU A 431 -4.45 16.46 20.86
CA LEU A 431 -5.54 15.89 21.62
C LEU A 431 -5.37 14.37 21.71
N GLU A 432 -5.83 13.81 22.82
CA GLU A 432 -5.96 12.38 23.06
C GLU A 432 -7.39 12.11 23.52
N PHE A 433 -8.00 11.09 22.94
CA PHE A 433 -9.31 10.59 23.34
C PHE A 433 -9.17 9.10 23.60
N GLU A 434 -9.67 8.63 24.74
CA GLU A 434 -9.75 7.21 25.04
C GLU A 434 -11.21 6.81 25.25
N MET A 435 -11.59 5.60 24.82
CA MET A 435 -12.93 5.09 25.02
C MET A 435 -12.93 3.57 25.20
N THR A 436 -13.78 3.08 26.11
CA THR A 436 -14.09 1.66 26.26
C THR A 436 -15.31 1.26 25.42
N PRO A 437 -15.53 -0.02 25.13
CA PRO A 437 -16.78 -0.47 24.49
C PRO A 437 -18.04 -0.16 25.31
N GLN A 438 -17.93 -0.03 26.64
CA GLN A 438 -19.06 0.34 27.51
C GLN A 438 -19.29 1.86 27.58
N GLY A 439 -18.48 2.63 26.86
CA GLY A 439 -18.65 4.07 26.64
C GLY A 439 -18.01 4.94 27.71
N GLN A 440 -17.30 4.39 28.68
CA GLN A 440 -16.45 5.22 29.53
C GLN A 440 -15.36 5.86 28.67
N TRP A 441 -15.04 7.11 28.96
CA TRP A 441 -14.18 7.90 28.11
C TRP A 441 -13.34 8.91 28.89
N VAL A 442 -12.27 9.36 28.26
CA VAL A 442 -11.48 10.52 28.70
C VAL A 442 -11.03 11.31 27.47
N ALA A 443 -10.85 12.62 27.64
CA ALA A 443 -10.30 13.50 26.63
C ALA A 443 -9.24 14.39 27.28
N LEU A 444 -8.08 14.49 26.65
CA LEU A 444 -6.91 15.19 27.15
C LEU A 444 -6.35 16.11 26.05
N ARG A 445 -5.84 17.27 26.47
CA ARG A 445 -5.13 18.22 25.60
C ARG A 445 -3.71 18.40 26.12
N PHE A 446 -2.76 18.31 25.22
CA PHE A 446 -1.34 18.52 25.50
C PHE A 446 -0.85 19.74 24.73
N GLU A 447 -0.17 20.65 25.40
CA GLU A 447 0.46 21.83 24.77
C GLU A 447 1.87 21.52 24.18
N GLY A 448 2.34 20.28 24.34
CA GLY A 448 3.64 19.83 23.86
C GLY A 448 3.89 18.34 24.19
N PRO A 449 5.11 17.83 24.01
CA PRO A 449 5.44 16.44 24.31
C PRO A 449 5.11 16.08 25.77
N ARG A 450 4.57 14.87 26.00
CA ARG A 450 4.15 14.41 27.32
C ARG A 450 5.35 14.45 28.29
N LYS A 451 5.34 15.38 29.24
CA LYS A 451 6.27 15.38 30.37
C LYS A 451 5.65 14.51 31.46
N LYS A 452 6.24 13.32 31.72
CA LYS A 452 5.81 12.29 32.69
C LYS A 452 4.81 12.78 33.74
N ALA A 453 3.57 12.28 33.69
CA ALA A 453 2.51 12.14 34.72
C ALA A 453 2.22 13.27 35.74
N SER A 454 3.03 14.32 35.87
CA SER A 454 2.81 15.44 36.78
C SER A 454 2.68 16.71 35.94
N GLY A 455 1.43 17.14 35.71
CA GLY A 455 1.11 18.45 35.13
C GLY A 455 0.09 18.46 33.97
N CYS A 456 -0.65 17.38 33.71
CA CYS A 456 -1.83 17.44 32.82
C CYS A 456 -3.09 17.46 33.71
N GLU A 457 -3.54 18.65 34.10
CA GLU A 457 -4.76 18.84 34.89
C GLU A 457 -5.96 19.11 33.97
N PHE A 458 -6.77 18.08 33.69
CA PHE A 458 -8.22 18.23 33.53
C PHE A 458 -8.91 16.93 33.95
N LEU A 459 -9.29 16.83 35.23
CA LEU A 459 -10.04 15.70 35.82
C LEU A 459 -11.57 15.81 35.56
N SER A 460 -12.00 16.60 34.57
CA SER A 460 -13.40 16.96 34.36
C SER A 460 -13.83 16.82 32.91
N ALA A 461 -15.08 16.39 32.73
CA ALA A 461 -15.76 16.30 31.45
C ALA A 461 -16.26 17.66 30.93
N GLU A 462 -16.46 18.64 31.82
CA GLU A 462 -17.12 19.92 31.50
C GLU A 462 -16.58 20.64 30.26
N PRO A 463 -15.25 20.72 30.00
CA PRO A 463 -14.72 21.40 28.82
C PRO A 463 -15.01 20.71 27.48
N TRP A 464 -15.51 19.47 27.51
CA TRP A 464 -15.57 18.59 26.34
C TRP A 464 -17.00 18.24 25.92
N ILE A 465 -17.95 18.24 26.86
CA ILE A 465 -19.31 17.72 26.67
C ILE A 465 -20.05 18.43 25.52
N GLU A 466 -19.82 19.72 25.30
CA GLU A 466 -20.48 20.48 24.23
C GLU A 466 -19.89 20.17 22.84
N HIS A 467 -18.71 19.56 22.78
CA HIS A 467 -17.95 19.34 21.55
C HIS A 467 -17.84 17.87 21.13
N ILE A 468 -18.21 16.94 22.01
CA ILE A 468 -18.07 15.50 21.82
C ILE A 468 -19.44 14.84 21.92
N ARG A 469 -19.73 13.99 20.94
CA ARG A 469 -20.86 13.07 21.01
C ARG A 469 -20.36 11.63 21.00
N LEU A 470 -20.67 10.89 22.05
CA LEU A 470 -20.31 9.47 22.15
C LEU A 470 -21.17 8.63 21.19
N LEU A 471 -20.51 7.67 20.54
CA LEU A 471 -21.13 6.66 19.70
C LEU A 471 -20.97 5.29 20.37
N GLN A 472 -22.05 4.54 20.46
CA GLN A 472 -22.03 3.21 21.06
C GLN A 472 -23.06 2.29 20.38
N GLY A 473 -22.60 1.13 19.95
CA GLY A 473 -23.38 0.03 19.42
C GLY A 473 -22.87 -1.31 19.92
N ASP A 474 -23.44 -2.40 19.42
CA ASP A 474 -23.12 -3.76 19.90
C ASP A 474 -21.70 -4.22 19.52
N ALA A 475 -21.18 -3.75 18.38
CA ALA A 475 -19.88 -4.13 17.83
C ALA A 475 -19.04 -2.92 17.38
N GLU A 476 -19.45 -1.71 17.76
CA GLU A 476 -18.75 -0.48 17.41
C GLU A 476 -18.94 0.58 18.49
N PHE A 477 -17.93 1.43 18.68
CA PHE A 477 -17.98 2.56 19.60
C PHE A 477 -17.01 3.65 19.14
N GLY A 478 -17.17 4.88 19.62
CA GLY A 478 -16.29 5.99 19.26
C GLY A 478 -16.89 7.35 19.58
N MET A 479 -16.45 8.38 18.85
CA MET A 479 -16.82 9.77 19.11
C MET A 479 -17.02 10.57 17.83
N GLU A 480 -17.99 11.48 17.85
CA GLU A 480 -18.05 12.60 16.90
C GLU A 480 -17.48 13.85 17.57
N LEU A 481 -16.64 14.58 16.85
CA LEU A 481 -15.87 15.74 17.32
C LEU A 481 -16.25 16.98 16.50
N SER A 482 -16.65 18.06 17.17
CA SER A 482 -17.02 19.33 16.53
C SER A 482 -15.85 20.04 15.86
N TYR A 483 -16.13 20.89 14.86
CA TYR A 483 -15.10 21.74 14.24
C TYR A 483 -14.49 22.71 15.24
N GLU A 484 -15.28 23.32 16.12
CA GLU A 484 -14.81 24.27 17.13
C GLU A 484 -13.69 23.68 18.00
N LEU A 485 -13.79 22.40 18.38
CA LEU A 485 -12.75 21.68 19.10
C LEU A 485 -11.48 21.45 18.26
N LEU A 486 -11.66 21.15 16.98
CA LEU A 486 -10.58 20.74 16.08
C LEU A 486 -9.88 21.91 15.38
N GLN A 487 -10.52 23.08 15.30
CA GLN A 487 -10.04 24.27 14.60
C GLN A 487 -8.58 24.62 14.94
N PRO A 488 -8.12 24.59 16.21
CA PRO A 488 -6.73 24.90 16.54
C PRO A 488 -5.69 23.91 15.98
N PHE A 489 -6.14 22.73 15.55
CA PHE A 489 -5.29 21.65 15.01
C PHE A 489 -5.38 21.54 13.49
N VAL A 490 -6.30 22.26 12.84
CA VAL A 490 -6.33 22.32 11.37
C VAL A 490 -5.23 23.28 10.90
N SER A 491 -4.25 22.76 10.16
CA SER A 491 -3.16 23.54 9.59
C SER A 491 -2.95 23.17 8.12
N GLU A 492 -2.94 24.19 7.25
CA GLU A 492 -2.86 24.02 5.79
C GLU A 492 -3.95 23.07 5.25
N GLY A 493 -5.16 23.16 5.82
CA GLY A 493 -6.28 22.29 5.43
C GLY A 493 -6.08 20.83 5.82
N ALA A 494 -5.18 20.51 6.75
CA ALA A 494 -4.89 19.13 7.17
C ALA A 494 -4.81 18.97 8.70
N ILE A 495 -4.96 17.73 9.13
CA ILE A 495 -4.72 17.28 10.51
C ILE A 495 -3.80 16.05 10.50
N ALA A 496 -3.21 15.69 11.64
CA ALA A 496 -2.43 14.47 11.77
C ALA A 496 -3.08 13.54 12.80
N LEU A 497 -3.29 12.27 12.42
CA LEU A 497 -4.10 11.29 13.16
C LEU A 497 -3.30 10.04 13.50
N GLN A 498 -3.57 9.47 14.68
CA GLN A 498 -3.11 8.12 15.03
C GLN A 498 -4.20 7.41 15.80
N CYS A 499 -4.56 6.21 15.37
CA CYS A 499 -5.41 5.31 16.14
C CYS A 499 -4.54 4.32 16.90
N CYS A 500 -4.86 4.12 18.16
CA CYS A 500 -4.20 3.14 19.02
C CYS A 500 -5.25 2.30 19.75
N ALA A 501 -4.80 1.20 20.32
CA ALA A 501 -5.59 0.47 21.30
C ALA A 501 -4.69 -0.24 22.30
N SER A 502 -5.19 -0.38 23.52
CA SER A 502 -4.56 -1.10 24.63
C SER A 502 -5.51 -2.18 25.11
N THR A 503 -4.98 -3.38 25.41
CA THR A 503 -5.80 -4.45 26.03
C THR A 503 -5.93 -4.29 27.54
N GLY A 504 -5.24 -3.32 28.16
CA GLY A 504 -5.10 -3.20 29.62
C GLY A 504 -4.16 -4.25 30.24
N LYS A 505 -3.57 -5.14 29.42
CA LYS A 505 -2.61 -6.18 29.86
C LYS A 505 -1.19 -5.95 29.35
N GLY A 506 -0.91 -4.75 28.83
CA GLY A 506 0.38 -4.40 28.25
C GLY A 506 0.57 -4.82 26.79
N GLU A 507 -0.51 -5.18 26.09
CA GLU A 507 -0.53 -5.40 24.65
C GLU A 507 -1.10 -4.16 23.97
N TYR A 508 -0.39 -3.69 22.94
CA TYR A 508 -0.67 -2.41 22.30
C TYR A 508 -0.79 -2.59 20.80
N GLY A 509 -1.70 -1.84 20.19
CA GLY A 509 -1.93 -1.84 18.75
C GLY A 509 -1.90 -0.43 18.15
N LEU A 510 -1.53 -0.35 16.87
CA LEU A 510 -1.45 0.87 16.07
C LEU A 510 -2.14 0.72 14.72
N LEU A 511 -2.72 1.82 14.27
CA LEU A 511 -3.03 2.10 12.88
C LEU A 511 -2.84 3.61 12.59
N PRO A 512 -2.12 4.01 11.52
CA PRO A 512 -1.28 3.15 10.70
C PRO A 512 -0.09 2.65 11.53
N TRP A 513 0.58 1.64 11.02
CA TRP A 513 1.76 1.10 11.69
C TRP A 513 2.97 2.00 11.49
N TRP A 514 3.86 2.02 12.48
CA TRP A 514 5.16 2.69 12.38
C TRP A 514 6.24 1.73 11.91
N LYS A 515 7.32 2.20 11.32
CA LYS A 515 8.41 1.31 10.91
C LYS A 515 9.23 0.82 12.10
N ASP A 516 9.64 1.77 12.95
CA ASP A 516 10.53 1.56 14.09
C ASP A 516 9.92 2.22 15.34
N PRO A 517 8.82 1.66 15.86
CA PRO A 517 8.16 2.21 17.05
C PRO A 517 9.09 2.14 18.28
N SER A 518 8.92 3.09 19.20
CA SER A 518 9.75 3.24 20.40
C SER A 518 9.67 2.03 21.35
N LYS A 519 10.65 1.89 22.27
CA LYS A 519 10.64 0.87 23.33
C LYS A 519 10.98 1.53 24.69
N PRO A 520 10.12 1.42 25.73
CA PRO A 520 8.79 0.77 25.75
C PRO A 520 7.78 1.49 24.83
N ALA A 521 6.59 0.91 24.65
CA ALA A 521 5.54 1.52 23.83
C ALA A 521 5.19 2.94 24.29
N ASP A 522 5.05 3.85 23.33
CA ASP A 522 4.75 5.27 23.56
C ASP A 522 3.99 5.84 22.36
N PHE A 523 2.70 6.09 22.54
CA PHE A 523 1.82 6.65 21.51
C PHE A 523 1.98 8.15 21.32
N HIS A 524 2.62 8.87 22.26
CA HIS A 524 2.68 10.34 22.29
C HIS A 524 3.77 10.90 21.39
N GLN A 525 3.78 10.45 20.13
CA GLN A 525 4.80 10.75 19.14
C GLN A 525 4.15 11.39 17.90
N PRO A 526 3.71 12.66 17.99
CA PRO A 526 2.99 13.33 16.91
C PRO A 526 3.76 13.35 15.58
N GLY A 527 5.09 13.25 15.63
CA GLY A 527 5.95 13.10 14.44
C GLY A 527 5.62 11.90 13.54
N TYR A 528 5.01 10.83 14.08
CA TYR A 528 4.60 9.64 13.31
C TYR A 528 3.15 9.67 12.82
N PHE A 529 2.32 10.60 13.33
CA PHE A 529 0.87 10.60 13.07
C PHE A 529 0.57 10.78 11.58
N PHE A 530 -0.38 10.01 11.05
CA PHE A 530 -0.77 10.02 9.65
C PHE A 530 -1.38 11.38 9.26
N ARG A 531 -0.72 12.11 8.37
CA ARG A 531 -1.22 13.42 7.91
C ARG A 531 -2.32 13.20 6.88
N VAL A 532 -3.48 13.81 7.10
CA VAL A 532 -4.64 13.70 6.22
C VAL A 532 -5.14 15.09 5.83
N PRO A 533 -5.29 15.37 4.53
CA PRO A 533 -5.97 16.58 4.07
C PRO A 533 -7.48 16.47 4.32
N LEU A 534 -8.05 17.55 4.84
CA LEU A 534 -9.49 17.77 4.95
C LEU A 534 -9.96 18.54 3.71
N SER A 535 -11.16 18.21 3.22
CA SER A 535 -11.78 18.91 2.09
C SER A 535 -12.71 20.04 2.50
#